data_AF-A0A920FKY8-F1
#
_entry.id   AF-A0A920FKY8-F1
#
_cell.length_a   1.000
_cell.length_b   1.000
_cell.length_c   1.000
_cell.angle_alpha   90.00
_cell.angle_beta   90.00
_cell.angle_gamma   90.00
#
_symmetry.space_group_name_H-M   'P 1'
#
loop_
_entity.id
_entity.type
_entity.pdbx_description
1 polymer ?
#
loop_
_entity_poly.entity_id
_entity_poly.type
_entity_poly.pdbx_seq_one_letter_code
_entity_poly.pdbx_strand_id
1 'polypeptide(L)'
;MDFSQSNQRSNKKIVMEASTYLRPSWDEYFLGLMEEVGKRATCDRGRSGCIVVRGKQIVCTGYVGSPPGFPHCDDEGHLLKQVVEEDGSSRMHCMRTIHAEQNAICQAAKHGISWKDAPSSARWNPAGYARC
;
A
#
# COMPACT_ATOMS: atom_id res chain seq x y z
N MET A 1 35.28 -46.47 37.42
CA MET A 1 34.46 -45.24 37.51
C MET A 1 33.86 -45.03 36.14
N ASP A 2 32.59 -45.38 36.02
CA ASP A 2 31.81 -45.47 34.78
C ASP A 2 31.62 -44.12 34.10
N PHE A 3 31.76 -44.09 32.77
CA PHE A 3 31.14 -43.06 31.93
C PHE A 3 30.44 -43.73 30.74
N SER A 4 29.43 -44.53 31.04
CA SER A 4 28.37 -44.85 30.10
C SER A 4 27.47 -43.62 29.95
N GLN A 5 27.74 -42.77 28.96
CA GLN A 5 26.74 -41.82 28.48
C GLN A 5 26.40 -42.16 27.03
N SER A 6 25.30 -42.90 26.93
CA SER A 6 24.54 -43.20 25.72
C SER A 6 24.22 -41.91 24.97
N ASN A 7 24.92 -41.69 23.87
CA ASN A 7 24.65 -40.60 22.94
C ASN A 7 23.40 -40.93 22.11
N GLN A 8 22.22 -40.81 22.73
CA GLN A 8 20.95 -40.85 22.02
C GLN A 8 20.79 -39.54 21.25
N ARG A 9 21.36 -39.47 20.05
CA ARG A 9 21.00 -38.46 19.04
C ARG A 9 19.56 -38.72 18.65
N SER A 10 18.65 -37.99 19.29
CA SER A 10 17.23 -37.99 18.95
C SER A 10 17.08 -37.57 17.50
N ASN A 11 16.67 -38.52 16.66
CA ASN A 11 16.27 -38.27 15.28
C ASN A 11 15.03 -37.36 15.30
N LYS A 12 15.24 -36.04 15.35
CA LYS A 12 14.21 -35.07 15.00
C LYS A 12 13.91 -35.26 13.51
N LYS A 13 12.84 -36.00 13.22
CA LYS A 13 12.18 -35.98 11.90
C LYS A 13 11.80 -34.53 11.62
N ILE A 14 12.52 -33.89 10.70
CA ILE A 14 12.07 -32.66 10.08
C ILE A 14 10.90 -33.07 9.19
N VAL A 15 9.68 -32.92 9.70
CA VAL A 15 8.47 -33.08 8.90
C VAL A 15 8.42 -31.84 8.00
N MET A 16 8.80 -32.00 6.74
CA MET A 16 8.50 -31.00 5.71
C MET A 16 6.99 -31.03 5.51
N GLU A 17 6.31 -30.08 6.15
CA GLU A 17 4.89 -29.85 5.93
C GLU A 17 4.71 -29.45 4.47
N ALA A 18 3.98 -30.26 3.70
CA ALA A 18 3.63 -29.92 2.34
C ALA A 18 2.74 -28.67 2.39
N SER A 19 3.27 -27.50 1.98
CA SER A 19 2.46 -26.29 1.92
C SER A 19 1.38 -26.48 0.87
N THR A 20 0.15 -26.71 1.30
CA THR A 20 -1.01 -26.74 0.41
C THR A 20 -1.17 -25.34 -0.16
N TYR A 21 -0.73 -25.12 -1.40
CA TYR A 21 -0.84 -23.82 -2.04
C TYR A 21 -2.31 -23.44 -2.20
N LEU A 22 -2.75 -22.45 -1.43
CA LEU A 22 -4.08 -21.86 -1.53
C LEU A 22 -3.99 -20.63 -2.43
N ARG A 23 -4.71 -20.67 -3.56
CA ARG A 23 -4.79 -19.53 -4.47
C ARG A 23 -5.57 -18.40 -3.80
N PRO A 24 -4.98 -17.20 -3.63
CA PRO A 24 -5.67 -16.08 -3.01
C PRO A 24 -6.87 -15.64 -3.83
N SER A 25 -7.88 -15.11 -3.14
CA SER A 25 -8.98 -14.40 -3.76
C SER A 25 -8.49 -13.14 -4.47
N TRP A 26 -9.33 -12.57 -5.34
CA TRP A 26 -9.00 -11.31 -6.02
C TRP A 26 -8.77 -10.17 -5.04
N ASP A 27 -9.59 -10.09 -3.99
CA ASP A 27 -9.49 -9.04 -2.98
C ASP A 27 -8.17 -9.15 -2.19
N GLU A 28 -7.78 -10.35 -1.75
CA GLU A 28 -6.49 -10.56 -1.07
C GLU A 28 -5.30 -10.23 -1.98
N TYR A 29 -5.38 -10.63 -3.25
CA TYR A 29 -4.37 -10.30 -4.25
C TYR A 29 -4.23 -8.78 -4.43
N PHE A 30 -5.34 -8.06 -4.57
CA PHE A 30 -5.34 -6.62 -4.76
C PHE A 30 -4.90 -5.87 -3.50
N LEU A 31 -5.33 -6.30 -2.31
CA LEU A 31 -4.89 -5.72 -1.04
C LEU A 31 -3.39 -5.91 -0.81
N GLY A 32 -2.85 -7.11 -1.09
CA GLY A 32 -1.41 -7.35 -0.98
C GLY A 32 -0.61 -6.47 -1.94
N LEU A 33 -1.08 -6.30 -3.17
CA LEU A 33 -0.42 -5.41 -4.13
C LEU A 33 -0.49 -3.94 -3.73
N MET A 34 -1.61 -3.50 -3.18
CA MET A 34 -1.77 -2.15 -2.67
C MET A 34 -0.78 -1.86 -1.53
N GLU A 35 -0.57 -2.83 -0.64
CA GLU A 35 0.45 -2.76 0.42
C GLU A 35 1.87 -2.67 -0.17
N GLU A 36 2.20 -3.52 -1.16
CA GLU A 36 3.49 -3.44 -1.85
C GLU A 36 3.72 -2.09 -2.54
N VAL A 37 2.69 -1.52 -3.17
CA VAL A 37 2.75 -0.17 -3.76
C VAL A 37 2.98 0.89 -2.68
N GLY A 38 2.31 0.77 -1.54
CA GLY A 38 2.46 1.66 -0.39
C GLY A 38 3.86 1.67 0.21
N LYS A 39 4.64 0.58 0.11
CA LYS A 39 6.04 0.54 0.59
C LYS A 39 6.93 1.56 -0.10
N ARG A 40 6.60 1.98 -1.34
CA ARG A 40 7.33 3.01 -2.08
C ARG A 40 6.92 4.44 -1.70
N ALA A 41 5.93 4.62 -0.83
CA ALA A 41 5.54 5.93 -0.34
C ALA A 41 6.68 6.61 0.42
N THR A 42 6.80 7.93 0.24
CA THR A 42 7.93 8.73 0.73
C THR A 42 7.52 9.70 1.83
N CYS A 43 6.45 9.38 2.57
CA CYS A 43 5.92 10.15 3.68
C CYS A 43 5.55 9.18 4.80
N ASP A 44 6.32 9.16 5.88
CA ASP A 44 6.13 8.28 7.03
C ASP A 44 4.79 8.50 7.79
N ARG A 45 4.22 9.71 7.71
CA ARG A 45 2.90 10.06 8.30
C ARG A 45 1.73 9.29 7.68
N GLY A 46 1.92 8.75 6.48
CA GLY A 46 0.85 8.10 5.73
C GLY A 46 1.41 7.35 4.54
N ARG A 47 2.06 6.20 4.79
CA ARG A 47 2.54 5.31 3.73
C ARG A 47 1.37 4.50 3.15
N SER A 48 0.57 5.13 2.29
CA SER A 48 -0.52 4.46 1.58
C SER A 48 -0.22 4.23 0.10
N GLY A 49 -0.82 3.15 -0.42
CA GLY A 49 -0.86 2.82 -1.83
C GLY A 49 -2.30 2.83 -2.32
N CYS A 50 -2.49 3.03 -3.61
CA CYS A 50 -3.77 2.98 -4.29
C CYS A 50 -3.59 2.23 -5.59
N ILE A 51 -4.52 1.34 -5.90
CA ILE A 51 -4.59 0.64 -7.18
C ILE A 51 -5.97 0.84 -7.80
N VAL A 52 -6.00 1.09 -9.09
CA VAL A 52 -7.22 1.20 -9.88
C VAL A 52 -7.34 -0.08 -10.70
N VAL A 53 -8.44 -0.79 -10.51
CA VAL A 53 -8.69 -2.09 -11.16
C VAL A 53 -9.87 -1.96 -12.11
N ARG A 54 -9.73 -2.50 -13.32
CA ARG A 54 -10.81 -2.69 -14.29
C ARG A 54 -10.98 -4.17 -14.59
N GLY A 55 -12.10 -4.75 -14.16
CA GLY A 55 -12.34 -6.19 -14.17
C GLY A 55 -11.37 -6.90 -13.22
N LYS A 56 -10.35 -7.54 -13.80
CA LYS A 56 -9.26 -8.25 -13.07
C LYS A 56 -7.87 -7.74 -13.46
N GLN A 57 -7.81 -6.57 -14.08
CA GLN A 57 -6.58 -5.94 -14.56
C GLN A 57 -6.34 -4.64 -13.81
N ILE A 58 -5.11 -4.43 -13.38
CA ILE A 58 -4.68 -3.18 -12.77
C ILE A 58 -4.39 -2.20 -13.90
N VAL A 59 -5.07 -1.07 -13.90
CA VAL A 59 -4.93 -0.06 -14.95
C VAL A 59 -4.02 1.08 -14.52
N CYS A 60 -4.07 1.46 -13.24
CA CYS A 60 -3.25 2.53 -12.67
C CYS A 60 -2.90 2.20 -11.22
N THR A 61 -1.82 2.80 -10.74
CA THR A 61 -1.36 2.71 -9.35
C THR A 61 -0.88 4.09 -8.89
N GLY A 62 -0.90 4.31 -7.60
CA GLY A 62 -0.36 5.52 -6.98
C GLY A 62 0.06 5.23 -5.55
N TYR A 63 1.03 5.97 -5.05
CA TYR A 63 1.46 5.94 -3.67
C TYR A 63 1.67 7.38 -3.19
N VAL A 64 1.73 7.59 -1.88
CA VAL A 64 1.95 8.92 -1.32
C VAL A 64 3.36 9.40 -1.63
N GLY A 65 3.47 10.52 -2.36
CA GLY A 65 4.76 11.02 -2.79
C GLY A 65 4.66 12.40 -3.43
N SER A 66 5.79 13.07 -3.52
CA SER A 66 5.89 14.37 -4.17
C SER A 66 5.74 14.25 -5.69
N PRO A 67 5.23 15.30 -6.36
CA PRO A 67 5.16 15.32 -7.81
C PRO A 67 6.56 15.12 -8.44
N PRO A 68 6.62 14.62 -9.69
CA PRO A 68 7.91 14.43 -10.37
C PRO A 68 8.74 15.71 -10.41
N GLY A 69 10.01 15.62 -9.99
CA GLY A 69 10.93 16.76 -9.96
C GLY A 69 10.92 17.56 -8.65
N PHE A 70 10.10 17.19 -7.66
CA PHE A 70 10.09 17.81 -6.34
C PHE A 70 10.72 16.90 -5.27
N PRO A 71 11.37 17.47 -4.24
CA PRO A 71 11.97 16.71 -3.16
C PRO A 71 10.92 16.02 -2.27
N HIS A 72 11.22 14.79 -1.86
CA HIS A 72 10.35 13.96 -1.02
C HIS A 72 10.48 14.32 0.47
N CYS A 73 9.50 13.90 1.30
CA CYS A 73 9.60 14.10 2.74
C CYS A 73 10.75 13.30 3.36
N ASP A 74 11.08 12.13 2.81
CA ASP A 74 12.21 11.32 3.28
C ASP A 74 13.57 12.04 3.04
N ASP A 75 13.63 12.98 2.11
CA ASP A 75 14.87 13.73 1.77
C ASP A 75 14.96 15.08 2.51
N GLU A 76 13.89 15.89 2.48
CA GLU A 76 13.89 17.27 3.00
C GLU A 76 12.99 17.48 4.23
N GLY A 77 12.33 16.43 4.70
CA GLY A 77 11.34 16.53 5.76
C GLY A 77 9.97 17.03 5.29
N HIS A 78 9.01 16.97 6.22
CA HIS A 78 7.62 17.31 5.93
C HIS A 78 7.40 18.81 5.81
N LEU A 79 6.65 19.21 4.78
CA LEU A 79 6.06 20.55 4.70
C LEU A 79 4.69 20.55 5.39
N LEU A 80 4.67 20.83 6.69
CA LEU A 80 3.44 20.83 7.47
C LEU A 80 2.77 22.20 7.43
N LYS A 81 1.47 22.22 7.13
CA LYS A 81 0.63 23.43 7.20
C LYS A 81 -0.59 23.17 8.07
N GLN A 82 -0.90 24.13 8.94
CA GLN A 82 -2.15 24.11 9.68
C GLN A 82 -3.30 24.43 8.72
N VAL A 83 -4.27 23.52 8.68
CA VAL A 83 -5.52 23.70 7.94
C VAL A 83 -6.63 23.82 8.98
N VAL A 84 -7.42 24.88 8.86
CA VAL A 84 -8.61 25.10 9.70
C VAL A 84 -9.79 24.55 8.91
N GLU A 85 -10.51 23.61 9.51
CA GLU A 85 -11.73 23.03 8.94
C GLU A 85 -12.93 23.94 9.23
N GLU A 86 -14.04 23.73 8.52
CA GLU A 86 -15.26 24.54 8.65
C GLU A 86 -15.88 24.45 10.06
N ASP A 87 -15.62 23.36 10.78
CA ASP A 87 -16.05 23.15 12.16
C ASP A 87 -15.19 23.90 13.21
N GLY A 88 -14.18 24.65 12.77
CA GLY A 88 -13.25 25.37 13.63
C GLY A 88 -12.13 24.50 14.21
N SER A 89 -12.10 23.20 13.91
CA SER A 89 -10.98 22.34 14.27
C SER A 89 -9.76 22.65 13.39
N SER A 90 -8.55 22.46 13.93
CA SER A 90 -7.33 22.67 13.16
C SER A 90 -6.46 21.43 13.16
N ARG A 91 -5.94 21.06 11.99
CA ARG A 91 -5.14 19.86 11.78
C ARG A 91 -3.88 20.21 10.99
N MET A 92 -2.80 19.47 11.23
CA MET A 92 -1.54 19.64 10.51
C MET A 92 -1.48 18.68 9.31
N HIS A 93 -1.57 19.23 8.10
CA HIS A 93 -1.49 18.47 6.85
C HIS A 93 -0.10 18.60 6.22
N CYS A 94 0.40 17.50 5.66
CA CYS A 94 1.61 17.54 4.85
C CYS A 94 1.25 17.97 3.43
N MET A 95 1.77 19.11 2.98
CA MET A 95 1.50 19.68 1.66
C MET A 95 2.56 19.30 0.62
N ARG A 96 3.64 18.62 1.02
CA ARG A 96 4.74 18.22 0.12
C ARG A 96 4.37 17.03 -0.76
N THR A 97 3.50 16.15 -0.26
CA THR A 97 3.10 14.92 -0.95
C THR A 97 1.70 14.99 -1.49
N ILE A 98 1.50 14.38 -2.64
CA ILE A 98 0.20 14.09 -3.22
C ILE A 98 -0.28 12.75 -2.65
N HIS A 99 -1.57 12.65 -2.38
CA HIS A 99 -2.18 11.41 -1.89
C HIS A 99 -2.10 10.30 -2.95
N ALA A 100 -2.10 9.03 -2.52
CA ALA A 100 -1.95 7.88 -3.40
C ALA A 100 -3.04 7.83 -4.49
N GLU A 101 -4.27 8.15 -4.13
CA GLU A 101 -5.44 8.18 -4.99
C GLU A 101 -5.32 9.26 -6.09
N GLN A 102 -4.86 10.44 -5.69
CA GLN A 102 -4.63 11.55 -6.61
C GLN A 102 -3.53 11.19 -7.61
N ASN A 103 -2.43 10.58 -7.15
CA ASN A 103 -1.37 10.10 -8.02
C ASN A 103 -1.87 9.03 -9.00
N ALA A 104 -2.73 8.11 -8.57
CA ALA A 104 -3.32 7.09 -9.44
C ALA A 104 -4.21 7.71 -10.54
N ILE A 105 -5.00 8.74 -10.21
CA ILE A 105 -5.81 9.48 -11.18
C ILE A 105 -4.94 10.30 -12.14
N CYS A 106 -3.93 11.00 -11.62
CA CYS A 106 -2.99 11.73 -12.46
C CYS A 106 -2.29 10.80 -13.45
N GLN A 107 -1.94 9.57 -13.03
CA GLN A 107 -1.41 8.56 -13.94
C GLN A 107 -2.43 8.15 -15.01
N ALA A 108 -3.70 7.91 -14.64
CA ALA A 108 -4.75 7.60 -15.59
C ALA A 108 -4.94 8.72 -16.62
N ALA A 109 -5.02 9.97 -16.17
CA ALA A 109 -5.17 11.14 -17.01
C ALA A 109 -3.96 11.33 -17.95
N LYS A 110 -2.74 11.17 -17.43
CA LYS A 110 -1.49 11.27 -18.21
C LYS A 110 -1.44 10.26 -19.35
N HIS A 111 -2.00 9.07 -19.16
CA HIS A 111 -1.99 8.00 -20.16
C HIS A 111 -3.30 7.86 -20.94
N GLY A 112 -4.28 8.76 -20.74
CA GLY A 112 -5.57 8.72 -21.43
C GLY A 112 -6.42 7.49 -21.10
N ILE A 113 -6.28 6.94 -19.89
CA ILE A 113 -7.00 5.73 -19.45
C ILE A 113 -8.37 6.15 -18.90
N SER A 114 -9.44 5.65 -19.52
CA SER A 114 -10.80 5.86 -19.05
C SER A 114 -11.12 5.03 -17.80
N TRP A 115 -11.63 5.70 -16.78
CA TRP A 115 -12.15 5.15 -15.53
C TRP A 115 -13.58 4.58 -15.60
N LYS A 116 -14.35 4.86 -16.65
CA LYS A 116 -15.81 4.64 -16.67
C LYS A 116 -16.28 3.18 -16.61
N ASP A 117 -15.39 2.20 -16.78
CA ASP A 117 -15.73 0.77 -16.80
C ASP A 117 -15.08 -0.03 -15.65
N ALA A 118 -14.50 0.63 -14.64
CA ALA A 118 -13.98 -0.05 -13.46
C ALA A 118 -15.15 -0.64 -12.64
N PRO A 119 -15.11 -1.94 -12.27
CA PRO A 119 -16.18 -2.55 -11.49
C PRO A 119 -16.37 -1.81 -10.17
N SER A 120 -17.63 -1.76 -9.73
CA SER A 120 -18.18 -1.07 -8.57
C SER A 120 -17.55 -1.39 -7.20
N SER A 121 -16.50 -2.21 -7.15
CA SER A 121 -15.66 -2.38 -5.96
C SER A 121 -14.72 -1.18 -5.70
N ALA A 122 -14.57 -0.28 -6.68
CA ALA A 122 -13.98 1.04 -6.51
C ALA A 122 -15.04 2.05 -6.00
N ARG A 123 -15.59 1.78 -4.82
CA ARG A 123 -16.49 2.74 -4.14
C ARG A 123 -15.63 3.91 -3.68
N TRP A 124 -15.70 5.03 -4.40
CA TRP A 124 -15.05 6.30 -4.05
C TRP A 124 -15.80 6.95 -2.88
N ASN A 125 -15.21 6.95 -1.69
CA ASN A 125 -15.64 7.76 -0.56
C ASN A 125 -14.59 8.87 -0.34
N PRO A 126 -14.93 10.15 -0.57
CA PRO A 126 -14.01 11.29 -0.43
C PRO A 126 -13.49 11.51 1.00
N ALA A 127 -14.01 10.74 1.97
CA ALA A 127 -13.56 10.72 3.37
C ALA A 127 -12.93 9.38 3.82
N GLY A 128 -12.49 8.50 2.89
CA GLY A 128 -11.65 7.35 3.24
C GLY A 128 -12.07 6.00 2.68
N TYR A 129 -12.42 5.91 1.40
CA TYR A 129 -12.33 4.65 0.65
C TYR A 129 -12.12 5.00 -0.84
N ALA A 130 -10.89 5.10 -1.36
CA ALA A 130 -10.54 4.17 -2.43
C ALA A 130 -10.21 2.86 -1.69
N ARG A 131 -10.02 1.68 -2.29
CA ARG A 131 -9.24 0.70 -1.51
C ARG A 131 -7.80 1.22 -1.47
N CYS A 132 -7.56 2.05 -0.46
CA CYS A 132 -6.32 2.37 0.23
C CYS A 132 -6.13 1.36 1.35
#